data_AF-A0A7C7E6V7-F1
#
_entry.id   AF-A0A7C7E6V7-F1
#
_cell.length_a   1.000
_cell.length_b   1.000
_cell.length_c   1.000
_cell.angle_alpha   90.00
_cell.angle_beta   90.00
_cell.angle_gamma   90.00
#
_symmetry.space_group_name_H-M   'P 1'
#
loop_
_entity.id
_entity.type
_entity.pdbx_description
1 polymer ?
#
loop_
_entity_poly.entity_id
_entity_poly.type
_entity_poly.pdbx_seq_one_letter_code
_entity_poly.pdbx_strand_id
1 'polypeptide(L)'
;MKAYRKITFFVIIFILIFSFAYADSYNLLDERYFLVRNSYEIINDGINDVHKLNIRVLAGSGGDSAYQKNYDFDIYPFPSSLFTDDWGNTYATINVETLKPGQKIKVVVEREILNGGISFDKSIYGLKADYSEFLRDPFNSKYVLHAEKIESNNPGIRAKALELASTGTVVEKAKKIYDFVNLHIKYDTDPRFANKGALSGFITGRGVCDEYATLFTALCRAAGIPSRVVEGYWLEDEVKENQWTDVSDKRHA
;
A
#
# COMPACT_ATOMS: atom_id res chain seq x y z
N MET A 1 12.35 -71.63 -42.55
CA MET A 1 12.11 -70.69 -41.44
C MET A 1 11.86 -69.29 -42.00
N LYS A 2 10.60 -68.82 -42.02
CA LYS A 2 10.25 -67.44 -42.42
C LYS A 2 10.33 -66.54 -41.19
N ALA A 3 11.25 -65.57 -41.19
CA ALA A 3 11.38 -64.60 -40.11
C ALA A 3 10.36 -63.46 -40.33
N TYR A 4 9.40 -63.34 -39.41
CA TYR A 4 8.49 -62.19 -39.35
C TYR A 4 9.17 -61.04 -38.60
N ARG A 5 9.47 -59.95 -39.31
CA ARG A 5 9.89 -58.67 -38.70
C ARG A 5 8.63 -57.91 -38.27
N LYS A 6 8.40 -57.79 -36.97
CA LYS A 6 7.38 -56.88 -36.41
C LYS A 6 7.83 -55.44 -36.65
N ILE A 7 7.04 -54.66 -37.38
CA ILE A 7 7.19 -53.21 -37.51
C ILE A 7 6.32 -52.60 -36.42
N THR A 8 6.96 -52.03 -35.40
CA THR A 8 6.29 -51.30 -34.32
C THR A 8 6.07 -49.85 -34.78
N PHE A 9 4.82 -49.43 -34.95
CA PHE A 9 4.48 -48.03 -35.22
C PHE A 9 4.67 -47.21 -33.94
N PHE A 10 5.60 -46.25 -33.96
CA PHE A 10 5.74 -45.24 -32.91
C PHE A 10 4.73 -44.11 -33.20
N VAL A 11 3.66 -44.03 -32.42
CA VAL A 11 2.74 -42.89 -32.46
C VAL A 11 3.35 -41.78 -31.61
N ILE A 12 3.90 -40.76 -32.25
CA ILE A 12 4.36 -39.54 -31.58
C ILE A 12 3.13 -38.66 -31.34
N ILE A 13 2.65 -38.63 -30.09
CA ILE A 13 1.60 -37.72 -29.65
C ILE A 13 2.24 -36.34 -29.44
N PHE A 14 1.96 -35.41 -30.34
CA PHE A 14 2.30 -33.99 -30.18
C PHE A 14 1.32 -33.37 -29.17
N ILE A 15 1.77 -33.21 -27.92
CA ILE A 15 1.04 -32.41 -26.92
C ILE A 15 1.38 -30.95 -27.18
N LEU A 16 0.47 -30.23 -27.85
CA LEU A 16 0.51 -28.78 -27.96
C LEU A 16 0.18 -28.18 -26.59
N ILE A 17 1.21 -27.84 -25.83
CA ILE A 17 1.07 -27.04 -24.61
C ILE A 17 0.81 -25.61 -25.06
N PHE A 18 -0.47 -25.22 -25.14
CA PHE A 18 -0.85 -23.82 -25.24
C PHE A 18 -0.61 -23.17 -23.88
N SER A 19 0.57 -22.59 -23.71
CA SER A 19 0.83 -21.63 -22.65
C SER A 19 0.02 -20.37 -22.98
N PHE A 20 -1.20 -20.27 -22.46
CA PHE A 20 -1.88 -18.97 -22.40
C PHE A 20 -1.10 -18.12 -21.40
N ALA A 21 -0.14 -17.34 -21.88
CA ALA A 21 0.36 -16.21 -21.14
C ALA A 21 -0.81 -15.22 -21.01
N TYR A 22 -1.44 -15.18 -19.84
CA TYR A 22 -2.29 -14.06 -19.48
C TYR A 22 -1.35 -12.84 -19.45
N ALA A 23 -1.45 -11.97 -20.45
CA ALA A 23 -0.75 -10.70 -20.42
C ALA A 23 -1.29 -9.90 -19.24
N ASP A 24 -0.40 -9.41 -18.39
CA ASP A 24 -0.75 -8.49 -17.33
C ASP A 24 -1.44 -7.25 -17.91
N SER A 25 -2.45 -6.73 -17.22
CA SER A 25 -3.23 -5.55 -17.70
C SER A 25 -2.48 -4.21 -17.60
N TYR A 26 -1.19 -4.25 -17.30
CA TYR A 26 -0.34 -3.09 -17.01
C TYR A 26 1.04 -3.23 -17.62
N ASN A 27 1.72 -2.09 -17.79
CA ASN A 27 3.13 -2.02 -18.15
C ASN A 27 3.92 -1.40 -17.00
N LEU A 28 5.06 -2.01 -16.67
CA LEU A 28 6.04 -1.45 -15.75
C LEU A 28 6.95 -0.48 -16.47
N LEU A 29 7.29 0.61 -15.77
CA LEU A 29 8.04 1.73 -16.30
C LEU A 29 9.21 2.03 -15.36
N ASP A 30 10.41 2.19 -15.91
CA ASP A 30 11.60 2.69 -15.19
C ASP A 30 11.81 2.01 -13.82
N GLU A 31 11.85 0.67 -13.80
CA GLU A 31 12.14 -0.08 -12.57
C GLU A 31 13.56 0.22 -12.09
N ARG A 32 13.67 0.64 -10.84
CA ARG A 32 14.95 0.97 -10.19
C ARG A 32 15.06 0.31 -8.83
N TYR A 33 16.31 -0.04 -8.49
CA TYR A 33 16.66 -0.52 -7.17
C TYR A 33 16.88 0.66 -6.23
N PHE A 34 16.27 0.61 -5.06
CA PHE A 34 16.43 1.61 -4.01
C PHE A 34 16.88 0.94 -2.72
N LEU A 35 17.88 1.55 -2.08
CA LEU A 35 18.17 1.35 -0.67
C LEU A 35 17.45 2.44 0.13
N VAL A 36 16.42 2.06 0.89
CA VAL A 36 15.62 2.98 1.70
C VAL A 36 16.04 2.84 3.16
N ARG A 37 16.57 3.92 3.74
CA ARG A 37 16.98 3.97 5.15
C ARG A 37 16.04 4.84 5.95
N ASN A 38 15.32 4.24 6.90
CA ASN A 38 14.58 4.97 7.93
C ASN A 38 15.39 5.00 9.22
N SER A 39 15.47 6.15 9.87
CA SER A 39 16.21 6.33 11.12
C SER A 39 15.32 6.96 12.18
N TYR A 40 15.02 6.21 13.22
CA TYR A 40 14.24 6.65 14.38
C TYR A 40 15.20 7.01 15.51
N GLU A 41 15.18 8.27 15.97
CA GLU A 41 15.94 8.71 17.14
C GLU A 41 14.99 8.88 18.33
N ILE A 42 15.23 8.10 19.38
CA ILE A 42 14.47 8.18 20.63
C ILE A 42 15.40 8.79 21.67
N ILE A 43 14.97 9.91 22.26
CA ILE A 43 15.71 10.64 23.29
C ILE A 43 14.91 10.62 24.59
N ASN A 44 15.60 10.44 25.72
CA ASN A 44 15.04 10.82 27.02
C ASN A 44 15.38 12.29 27.28
N ASP A 45 14.43 13.17 26.98
CA ASP A 45 14.52 14.62 27.23
C ASP A 45 14.02 15.02 28.63
N GLY A 46 13.63 14.03 29.46
CA GLY A 46 13.25 14.22 30.84
C GLY A 46 14.44 14.27 31.81
N ILE A 47 14.11 14.41 33.10
CA ILE A 47 15.10 14.53 34.19
C ILE A 47 15.36 13.22 34.94
N ASN A 48 14.56 12.18 34.67
CA ASN A 48 14.65 10.88 35.35
C ASN A 48 15.02 9.77 34.36
N ASP A 49 15.61 8.70 34.87
CA ASP A 49 15.82 7.47 34.09
C ASP A 49 14.47 6.88 33.65
N VAL A 50 14.41 6.43 32.40
CA VAL A 50 13.28 5.64 31.89
C VAL A 50 13.73 4.19 31.84
N HIS A 51 12.95 3.28 32.43
CA HIS A 51 13.28 1.85 32.49
C HIS A 51 12.32 1.01 31.65
N LYS A 52 12.80 -0.14 31.15
CA LYS A 52 12.02 -1.16 30.43
C LYS A 52 11.25 -0.60 29.24
N LEU A 53 11.92 0.17 28.38
CA LEU A 53 11.30 0.73 27.19
C LEU A 53 11.08 -0.37 26.16
N ASN A 54 9.88 -0.39 25.59
CA ASN A 54 9.53 -1.18 24.42
C ASN A 54 9.35 -0.21 23.24
N ILE A 55 10.38 -0.09 22.42
CA ILE A 55 10.38 0.81 21.26
C ILE A 55 9.89 0.02 20.07
N ARG A 56 8.75 0.41 19.51
CA ARG A 56 8.18 -0.22 18.30
C ARG A 56 8.32 0.74 17.12
N VAL A 57 9.02 0.32 16.08
CA VAL A 57 9.22 1.10 14.84
C VAL A 57 8.69 0.36 13.63
N LEU A 58 8.26 1.09 12.60
CA LEU A 58 7.86 0.51 11.32
C LEU A 58 9.11 0.01 10.60
N ALA A 59 9.17 -1.31 10.37
CA ALA A 59 10.24 -1.95 9.62
C ALA A 59 9.93 -1.96 8.12
N GLY A 60 8.68 -2.24 7.75
CA GLY A 60 8.31 -2.47 6.36
C GLY A 60 6.83 -2.66 6.19
N SER A 61 6.41 -2.76 4.94
CA SER A 61 5.14 -3.38 4.58
C SER A 61 5.47 -4.64 3.78
N GLY A 62 5.04 -5.79 4.26
CA GLY A 62 5.08 -7.02 3.53
C GLY A 62 4.17 -6.99 2.31
N GLY A 63 4.55 -7.77 1.30
CA GLY A 63 3.78 -7.97 0.07
C GLY A 63 4.38 -7.20 -1.10
N ASP A 64 4.75 -7.96 -2.12
CA ASP A 64 5.03 -7.39 -3.43
C ASP A 64 3.72 -6.85 -4.03
N SER A 65 3.86 -5.78 -4.80
CA SER A 65 2.80 -5.27 -5.66
C SER A 65 3.24 -5.40 -7.11
N ALA A 66 2.34 -5.07 -8.04
CA ALA A 66 2.68 -5.05 -9.46
C ALA A 66 3.93 -4.20 -9.74
N TYR A 67 4.14 -3.11 -9.00
CA TYR A 67 5.16 -2.09 -9.26
C TYR A 67 6.25 -1.99 -8.19
N GLN A 68 6.19 -2.82 -7.14
CA GLN A 68 7.21 -2.82 -6.10
C GLN A 68 7.47 -4.24 -5.60
N LYS A 69 8.75 -4.62 -5.50
CA LYS A 69 9.21 -5.86 -4.88
C LYS A 69 10.12 -5.55 -3.70
N ASN A 70 9.97 -6.31 -2.62
CA ASN A 70 10.83 -6.19 -1.45
C ASN A 70 11.85 -7.33 -1.46
N TYR A 71 13.15 -7.02 -1.47
CA TYR A 71 14.22 -8.02 -1.51
C TYR A 71 14.75 -8.37 -0.14
N ASP A 72 15.14 -7.36 0.63
CA ASP A 72 15.72 -7.55 1.95
C ASP A 72 15.43 -6.37 2.87
N PHE A 73 15.57 -6.60 4.17
CA PHE A 73 15.63 -5.53 5.15
C PHE A 73 16.51 -5.89 6.35
N ASP A 74 17.27 -4.90 6.79
CA ASP A 74 18.10 -4.97 7.99
C ASP A 74 17.63 -3.98 9.04
N ILE A 75 17.76 -4.35 10.32
CA ILE A 75 17.36 -3.52 11.45
C ILE A 75 18.45 -3.49 12.51
N TYR A 76 18.84 -2.27 12.90
CA TYR A 76 19.88 -2.02 13.89
C TYR A 76 19.38 -1.06 14.98
N PRO A 77 19.51 -1.38 16.28
CA PRO A 77 19.96 -2.65 16.82
C PRO A 77 19.02 -3.80 16.47
N PHE A 78 19.50 -5.03 16.59
CA PHE A 78 18.71 -6.22 16.26
C PHE A 78 17.42 -6.28 17.11
N PRO A 79 16.25 -6.51 16.49
CA PRO A 79 14.99 -6.48 17.20
C PRO A 79 14.80 -7.70 18.09
N SER A 80 14.13 -7.50 19.24
CA SER A 80 13.70 -8.60 20.10
C SER A 80 12.55 -9.39 19.49
N SER A 81 11.73 -8.75 18.64
CA SER A 81 10.65 -9.40 17.91
C SER A 81 10.22 -8.58 16.69
N LEU A 82 9.62 -9.28 15.73
CA LEU A 82 8.90 -8.70 14.60
C LEU A 82 7.41 -9.04 14.73
N PHE A 83 6.56 -8.10 14.35
CA PHE A 83 5.11 -8.29 14.29
C PHE A 83 4.57 -7.71 12.99
N THR A 84 3.82 -8.50 12.22
CA THR A 84 3.12 -8.02 11.03
C THR A 84 1.65 -7.83 11.36
N ASP A 85 1.11 -6.63 11.11
CA ASP A 85 -0.31 -6.34 11.31
C ASP A 85 -1.17 -6.91 10.17
N ASP A 86 -2.50 -6.84 10.33
CA ASP A 86 -3.44 -7.33 9.33
C ASP A 86 -3.38 -6.55 8.00
N TRP A 87 -2.76 -5.37 7.97
CA TRP A 87 -2.55 -4.58 6.75
C TRP A 87 -1.25 -4.96 6.02
N GLY A 88 -0.46 -5.85 6.60
CA GLY A 88 0.83 -6.27 6.08
C GLY A 88 1.99 -5.42 6.59
N ASN A 89 1.79 -4.45 7.49
CA ASN A 89 2.90 -3.66 8.02
C ASN A 89 3.68 -4.46 9.06
N THR A 90 4.98 -4.61 8.85
CA THR A 90 5.90 -5.24 9.79
C THR A 90 6.51 -4.18 10.70
N TYR A 91 6.45 -4.43 12.00
CA TYR A 91 7.01 -3.59 13.05
C TYR A 91 8.09 -4.36 13.79
N ALA A 92 9.18 -3.66 14.09
CA ALA A 92 10.27 -4.16 14.89
C ALA A 92 10.19 -3.62 16.32
N THR A 93 10.43 -4.50 17.28
CA THR A 93 10.44 -4.16 18.70
C THR A 93 11.88 -4.18 19.21
N ILE A 94 12.33 -3.07 19.79
CA ILE A 94 13.62 -2.93 20.46
C ILE A 94 13.36 -2.74 21.96
N ASN A 95 13.89 -3.65 22.78
CA ASN A 95 13.83 -3.52 24.23
C ASN A 95 15.06 -2.79 24.75
N VAL A 96 14.85 -1.75 25.55
CA VAL A 96 15.91 -0.98 26.20
C VAL A 96 15.67 -0.99 27.71
N GLU A 97 16.60 -1.56 28.46
CA GLU A 97 16.42 -1.70 29.92
C GLU A 97 16.41 -0.35 30.63
N THR A 98 17.28 0.58 30.24
CA THR A 98 17.31 1.92 30.81
C THR A 98 17.81 2.94 29.79
N LEU A 99 17.11 4.08 29.71
CA LEU A 99 17.52 5.26 28.95
C LEU A 99 17.61 6.45 29.93
N LYS A 100 18.84 6.91 30.21
CA LYS A 100 19.10 7.99 31.16
C LYS A 100 18.79 9.38 30.56
N PRO A 101 18.61 10.43 31.39
CA PRO A 101 18.45 11.80 30.91
C PRO A 101 19.52 12.19 29.87
N GLY A 102 19.07 12.73 28.75
CA GLY A 102 19.89 13.14 27.62
C GLY A 102 20.43 12.01 26.73
N GLN A 103 20.23 10.74 27.10
CA GLN A 103 20.65 9.62 26.25
C GLN A 103 19.72 9.45 25.05
N LYS A 104 20.32 8.97 23.97
CA LYS A 104 19.66 8.68 22.69
C LYS A 104 19.86 7.22 22.32
N ILE A 105 18.84 6.63 21.72
CA ILE A 105 18.95 5.40 20.96
C ILE A 105 18.50 5.67 19.52
N LYS A 106 19.30 5.18 18.58
CA LYS A 106 19.02 5.25 17.15
C LYS A 106 18.62 3.86 16.67
N VAL A 107 17.42 3.74 16.11
CA VAL A 107 16.96 2.53 15.43
C VAL A 107 16.97 2.81 13.93
N VAL A 108 17.74 2.03 13.18
CA VAL A 108 17.91 2.14 11.73
C VAL A 108 17.24 0.94 11.09
N VAL A 109 16.42 1.20 10.09
CA VAL A 109 15.79 0.18 9.24
C VAL A 109 16.23 0.46 7.81
N GLU A 110 16.93 -0.48 7.20
CA GLU A 110 17.35 -0.43 5.80
C GLU A 110 16.54 -1.44 5.01
N ARG A 111 16.06 -1.06 3.83
CA ARG A 111 15.31 -1.93 2.93
C ARG A 111 15.86 -1.86 1.53
N GLU A 112 15.99 -3.01 0.89
CA GLU A 112 16.26 -3.13 -0.54
C GLU A 112 14.96 -3.40 -1.27
N ILE A 113 14.57 -2.48 -2.17
CA ILE A 113 13.34 -2.60 -2.95
C ILE A 113 13.63 -2.41 -4.44
N LEU A 114 12.90 -3.13 -5.28
CA LEU A 114 12.66 -2.72 -6.68
C LEU A 114 11.39 -1.90 -6.69
N ASN A 115 11.40 -0.71 -7.26
CA ASN A 115 10.18 0.07 -7.48
C ASN A 115 10.20 0.66 -8.89
N GLY A 116 9.05 0.71 -9.53
CA GLY A 116 8.87 1.34 -10.83
C GLY A 116 7.52 2.04 -10.95
N GLY A 117 7.36 2.82 -12.00
CA GLY A 117 6.06 3.32 -12.42
C GLY A 117 5.19 2.19 -12.98
N ILE A 118 3.89 2.39 -12.92
CA ILE A 118 2.91 1.50 -13.54
C ILE A 118 1.98 2.30 -14.45
N SER A 119 1.71 1.76 -15.63
CA SER A 119 0.72 2.32 -16.55
C SER A 119 -0.27 1.25 -16.98
N PHE A 120 -1.49 1.68 -17.24
CA PHE A 120 -2.58 0.82 -17.68
C PHE A 120 -3.09 1.31 -19.03
N ASP A 121 -3.45 0.38 -19.90
CA ASP A 121 -4.18 0.70 -21.12
C ASP A 121 -5.63 1.08 -20.81
N LYS A 122 -6.27 1.91 -21.66
CA LYS A 122 -7.67 2.32 -21.46
C LYS A 122 -8.66 1.17 -21.45
N SER A 123 -8.30 -0.01 -21.94
CA SER A 123 -9.10 -1.24 -21.80
C SER A 123 -9.47 -1.58 -20.36
N ILE A 124 -8.76 -1.07 -19.35
CA ILE A 124 -9.16 -1.24 -17.94
C ILE A 124 -10.57 -0.71 -17.64
N TYR A 125 -11.05 0.29 -18.38
CA TYR A 125 -12.41 0.82 -18.21
C TYR A 125 -13.48 -0.19 -18.63
N GLY A 126 -13.13 -1.18 -19.46
CA GLY A 126 -13.98 -2.30 -19.85
C GLY A 126 -13.90 -3.51 -18.90
N LEU A 127 -13.05 -3.47 -17.86
CA LEU A 127 -12.92 -4.58 -16.91
C LEU A 127 -14.22 -4.78 -16.14
N LYS A 128 -14.75 -5.99 -16.26
CA LYS A 128 -15.87 -6.48 -15.45
C LYS A 128 -15.34 -7.05 -14.14
N ALA A 129 -14.73 -6.19 -13.32
CA ALA A 129 -14.22 -6.60 -12.02
C ALA A 129 -15.37 -7.07 -11.12
N ASP A 130 -15.22 -8.28 -10.57
CA ASP A 130 -16.09 -8.87 -9.57
C ASP A 130 -15.25 -9.25 -8.35
N TYR A 131 -15.53 -8.61 -7.22
CA TYR A 131 -14.85 -8.87 -5.94
C TYR A 131 -15.59 -9.88 -5.07
N SER A 132 -16.65 -10.52 -5.57
CA SER A 132 -17.45 -11.46 -4.78
C SER A 132 -16.62 -12.59 -4.19
N GLU A 133 -15.72 -13.19 -4.97
CA GLU A 133 -14.79 -14.22 -4.50
C GLU A 133 -13.76 -13.66 -3.51
N PHE A 134 -13.16 -12.51 -3.81
CA PHE A 134 -12.21 -11.82 -2.91
C PHE A 134 -12.84 -11.55 -1.53
N LEU A 135 -14.11 -11.14 -1.51
CA LEU A 135 -14.86 -10.82 -0.30
C LEU A 135 -15.44 -12.06 0.42
N ARG A 136 -15.30 -13.27 -0.12
CA ARG A 136 -15.65 -14.50 0.61
C ARG A 136 -14.69 -14.77 1.76
N ASP A 137 -13.44 -14.33 1.64
CA ASP A 137 -12.48 -14.39 2.72
C ASP A 137 -12.79 -13.31 3.78
N PRO A 138 -13.14 -13.68 5.03
CA PRO A 138 -13.42 -12.72 6.10
C PRO A 138 -12.26 -11.75 6.37
N PHE A 139 -11.01 -12.14 6.10
CA PHE A 139 -9.84 -11.27 6.27
C PHE A 139 -9.81 -10.10 5.28
N ASN A 140 -10.57 -10.19 4.18
CA ASN A 140 -10.70 -9.14 3.18
C ASN A 140 -11.84 -8.15 3.47
N SER A 141 -12.68 -8.42 4.48
CA SER A 141 -13.75 -7.51 4.88
C SER A 141 -13.23 -6.12 5.29
N LYS A 142 -12.00 -6.04 5.83
CA LYS A 142 -11.32 -4.78 6.16
C LYS A 142 -11.20 -3.80 4.99
N TYR A 143 -11.22 -4.29 3.75
CA TYR A 143 -11.13 -3.45 2.56
C TYR A 143 -12.46 -2.83 2.14
N VAL A 144 -13.58 -3.20 2.76
CA VAL A 144 -14.92 -2.66 2.46
C VAL A 144 -15.63 -2.11 3.71
N LEU A 145 -15.19 -2.50 4.91
CA LEU A 145 -15.72 -1.97 6.16
C LEU A 145 -15.15 -0.59 6.52
N HIS A 146 -15.90 0.13 7.35
CA HIS A 146 -15.43 1.37 7.97
C HIS A 146 -14.25 1.10 8.92
N ALA A 147 -13.43 2.12 9.15
CA ALA A 147 -12.34 2.10 10.11
C ALA A 147 -12.15 3.50 10.70
N GLU A 148 -11.24 3.63 11.66
CA GLU A 148 -10.77 4.95 12.11
C GLU A 148 -10.32 5.78 10.90
N LYS A 149 -10.79 7.05 10.82
CA LYS A 149 -10.58 7.97 9.69
C LYS A 149 -11.12 7.52 8.33
N ILE A 150 -11.77 6.36 8.23
CA ILE A 150 -12.40 5.83 7.02
C ILE A 150 -13.88 5.59 7.34
N GLU A 151 -14.65 6.66 7.54
CA GLU A 151 -16.04 6.61 7.98
C GLU A 151 -17.03 6.20 6.86
N SER A 152 -16.76 5.09 6.15
CA SER A 152 -17.59 4.59 5.04
C SER A 152 -19.02 4.21 5.43
N ASN A 153 -19.30 4.05 6.72
CA ASN A 153 -20.65 3.83 7.26
C ASN A 153 -21.43 5.14 7.51
N ASN A 154 -20.80 6.32 7.39
CA ASN A 154 -21.47 7.60 7.57
C ASN A 154 -22.60 7.78 6.53
N PRO A 155 -23.82 8.18 6.94
CA PRO A 155 -24.95 8.30 6.01
C PRO A 155 -24.70 9.23 4.82
N GLY A 156 -24.01 10.35 5.03
CA GLY A 156 -23.68 11.32 3.97
C GLY A 156 -22.67 10.75 2.97
N ILE A 157 -21.61 10.09 3.46
CA ILE A 157 -20.62 9.40 2.61
C ILE A 157 -21.28 8.28 1.83
N ARG A 158 -22.15 7.46 2.45
CA ARG A 158 -22.89 6.40 1.75
C ARG A 158 -23.80 6.93 0.66
N ALA A 159 -24.56 7.99 0.96
CA ALA A 159 -25.43 8.62 -0.04
C ALA A 159 -24.62 9.16 -1.23
N LYS A 160 -23.51 9.85 -0.96
CA LYS A 160 -22.63 10.38 -2.01
C LYS A 160 -21.97 9.26 -2.81
N ALA A 161 -21.53 8.18 -2.17
CA ALA A 161 -20.96 7.02 -2.86
C ALA A 161 -21.97 6.37 -3.80
N LEU A 162 -23.22 6.17 -3.37
CA LEU A 162 -24.29 5.62 -4.21
C LEU A 162 -24.65 6.53 -5.39
N GLU A 163 -24.65 7.85 -5.19
CA GLU A 163 -24.85 8.84 -6.25
C GLU A 163 -23.75 8.73 -7.33
N LEU A 164 -22.48 8.81 -6.90
CA LEU A 164 -21.30 8.79 -7.78
C LEU A 164 -21.14 7.43 -8.49
N ALA A 165 -21.39 6.33 -7.78
CA ALA A 165 -21.16 4.97 -8.25
C ALA A 165 -22.43 4.27 -8.77
N SER A 166 -23.47 5.04 -9.11
CA SER A 166 -24.77 4.53 -9.58
C SER A 166 -24.69 3.75 -10.90
N THR A 167 -23.76 4.12 -11.79
CA THR A 167 -23.60 3.54 -13.13
C THR A 167 -22.14 3.42 -13.54
N GLY A 168 -21.86 2.50 -14.47
CA GLY A 168 -20.54 2.26 -15.04
C GLY A 168 -19.86 1.01 -14.50
N THR A 169 -18.68 0.70 -15.04
CA THR A 169 -17.79 -0.35 -14.53
C THR A 169 -17.15 0.04 -13.20
N VAL A 170 -16.50 -0.89 -12.51
CA VAL A 170 -15.80 -0.61 -11.24
C VAL A 170 -14.77 0.51 -11.42
N VAL A 171 -14.01 0.49 -12.51
CA VAL A 171 -12.99 1.51 -12.80
C VAL A 171 -13.64 2.88 -13.06
N GLU A 172 -14.74 2.92 -13.81
CA GLU A 172 -15.50 4.17 -14.03
C GLU A 172 -16.07 4.74 -12.72
N LYS A 173 -16.60 3.88 -11.85
CA LYS A 173 -17.11 4.28 -10.52
C LYS A 173 -15.97 4.84 -9.65
N ALA A 174 -14.84 4.15 -9.57
CA ALA A 174 -13.67 4.62 -8.84
C ALA A 174 -13.15 5.95 -9.41
N LYS A 175 -13.14 6.13 -10.73
CA LYS A 175 -12.75 7.38 -11.38
C LYS A 175 -13.69 8.55 -11.03
N LYS A 176 -15.01 8.33 -11.04
CA LYS A 176 -15.99 9.35 -10.61
C LYS A 176 -15.79 9.76 -9.15
N ILE A 177 -15.48 8.80 -8.28
CA ILE A 177 -15.15 9.05 -6.87
C ILE A 177 -13.85 9.85 -6.75
N TYR A 178 -12.80 9.47 -7.47
CA TYR A 178 -11.53 10.19 -7.54
C TYR A 178 -11.73 11.65 -7.98
N ASP A 179 -12.51 11.87 -9.04
CA ASP A 179 -12.79 13.21 -9.55
C ASP A 179 -13.54 14.06 -8.54
N PHE A 180 -14.55 13.48 -7.87
CA PHE A 180 -15.26 14.16 -6.79
C PHE A 180 -14.31 14.60 -5.68
N VAL A 181 -13.45 13.70 -5.18
CA VAL A 181 -12.52 14.03 -4.08
C VAL A 181 -11.57 15.16 -4.47
N ASN A 182 -10.98 15.09 -5.66
CA ASN A 182 -10.05 16.11 -6.15
C ASN A 182 -10.70 17.48 -6.39
N LEU A 183 -11.99 17.51 -6.72
CA LEU A 183 -12.74 18.76 -6.91
C LEU A 183 -13.35 19.28 -5.61
N HIS A 184 -13.61 18.40 -4.64
CA HIS A 184 -14.26 18.73 -3.38
C HIS A 184 -13.26 19.22 -2.32
N ILE A 185 -12.07 18.61 -2.26
CA ILE A 185 -11.05 18.98 -1.29
C ILE A 185 -10.13 20.04 -1.86
N LYS A 186 -9.86 21.08 -1.07
CA LYS A 186 -8.77 22.03 -1.29
C LYS A 186 -7.64 21.73 -0.32
N TYR A 187 -6.40 21.67 -0.83
CA TYR A 187 -5.24 21.45 0.02
C TYR A 187 -5.08 22.57 1.07
N ASP A 188 -5.03 22.20 2.34
CA ASP A 188 -4.97 23.11 3.49
C ASP A 188 -4.20 22.47 4.65
N THR A 189 -3.03 23.03 4.96
CA THR A 189 -2.13 22.53 6.02
C THR A 189 -2.47 23.07 7.41
N ASP A 190 -3.56 23.84 7.55
CA ASP A 190 -4.02 24.28 8.87
C ASP A 190 -4.31 23.05 9.77
N PRO A 191 -3.74 22.97 10.99
CA PRO A 191 -3.92 21.83 11.88
C PRO A 191 -5.38 21.51 12.26
N ARG A 192 -6.31 22.44 12.00
CA ARG A 192 -7.75 22.21 12.16
C ARG A 192 -8.31 21.26 11.10
N PHE A 193 -7.73 21.23 9.90
CA PHE A 193 -8.20 20.44 8.76
C PHE A 193 -7.29 19.27 8.42
N ALA A 194 -5.99 19.40 8.67
CA ALA A 194 -5.00 18.37 8.33
C ALA A 194 -5.08 17.14 9.25
N ASN A 195 -5.03 15.96 8.63
CA ASN A 195 -4.94 14.65 9.28
C ASN A 195 -6.14 14.33 10.21
N LYS A 196 -7.34 14.71 9.78
CA LYS A 196 -8.64 14.51 10.44
C LYS A 196 -9.50 13.42 9.80
N GLY A 197 -9.09 12.85 8.67
CA GLY A 197 -9.75 11.69 8.04
C GLY A 197 -10.94 12.02 7.14
N ALA A 198 -11.60 10.97 6.63
CA ALA A 198 -12.55 11.04 5.53
C ALA A 198 -13.76 11.92 5.84
N LEU A 199 -14.37 11.78 7.02
CA LEU A 199 -15.53 12.58 7.39
C LEU A 199 -15.21 14.09 7.46
N SER A 200 -14.02 14.45 7.95
CA SER A 200 -13.58 15.84 7.96
C SER A 200 -13.39 16.37 6.54
N GLY A 201 -12.69 15.63 5.68
CA GLY A 201 -12.51 15.99 4.28
C GLY A 201 -13.86 16.15 3.55
N PHE A 202 -14.82 15.27 3.84
CA PHE A 202 -16.18 15.32 3.29
C PHE A 202 -16.95 16.56 3.74
N ILE A 203 -16.94 16.89 5.03
CA ILE A 203 -17.72 18.02 5.57
C ILE A 203 -17.08 19.37 5.22
N THR A 204 -15.75 19.47 5.33
CA THR A 204 -15.04 20.75 5.27
C THR A 204 -14.54 21.08 3.88
N GLY A 205 -14.34 20.08 3.01
CA GLY A 205 -13.70 20.26 1.70
C GLY A 205 -12.24 20.74 1.82
N ARG A 206 -11.56 20.41 2.93
CA ARG A 206 -10.20 20.87 3.22
C ARG A 206 -9.38 19.74 3.86
N GLY A 207 -8.07 19.76 3.62
CA GLY A 207 -7.12 18.84 4.25
C GLY A 207 -5.82 18.68 3.48
N VAL A 208 -5.03 17.69 3.89
CA VAL A 208 -3.78 17.28 3.24
C VAL A 208 -3.96 15.91 2.60
N CYS A 209 -2.88 15.26 2.14
CA CYS A 209 -2.94 13.94 1.49
C CYS A 209 -3.80 12.91 2.26
N ASP A 210 -3.76 12.91 3.60
CA ASP A 210 -4.62 12.06 4.46
C ASP A 210 -6.11 12.22 4.11
N GLU A 211 -6.64 13.44 4.02
CA GLU A 211 -8.07 13.66 3.71
C GLU A 211 -8.44 13.23 2.28
N TYR A 212 -7.54 13.38 1.31
CA TYR A 212 -7.77 12.89 -0.06
C TYR A 212 -7.82 11.36 -0.08
N ALA A 213 -6.79 10.71 0.46
CA ALA A 213 -6.66 9.26 0.45
C ALA A 213 -7.76 8.58 1.27
N THR A 214 -8.06 9.12 2.45
CA THR A 214 -9.09 8.59 3.35
C THR A 214 -10.49 8.79 2.78
N LEU A 215 -10.84 9.96 2.23
CA LEU A 215 -12.15 10.20 1.63
C LEU A 215 -12.37 9.36 0.37
N PHE A 216 -11.37 9.26 -0.50
CA PHE A 216 -11.42 8.36 -1.66
C PHE A 216 -11.70 6.92 -1.22
N THR A 217 -10.95 6.43 -0.22
CA THR A 217 -11.13 5.09 0.33
C THR A 217 -12.53 4.92 0.93
N ALA A 218 -13.00 5.85 1.76
CA ALA A 218 -14.31 5.76 2.41
C ALA A 218 -15.47 5.71 1.39
N LEU A 219 -15.41 6.51 0.33
CA LEU A 219 -16.40 6.51 -0.75
C LEU A 219 -16.34 5.23 -1.57
N CYS A 220 -15.14 4.73 -1.92
CA CYS A 220 -14.97 3.44 -2.59
C CYS A 220 -15.56 2.30 -1.77
N ARG A 221 -15.21 2.22 -0.48
CA ARG A 221 -15.76 1.21 0.45
C ARG A 221 -17.28 1.28 0.55
N ALA A 222 -17.83 2.49 0.67
CA ALA A 222 -19.29 2.71 0.72
C ALA A 222 -20.00 2.32 -0.59
N ALA A 223 -19.30 2.36 -1.73
CA ALA A 223 -19.76 1.86 -3.03
C ALA A 223 -19.53 0.36 -3.24
N GLY A 224 -19.00 -0.36 -2.24
CA GLY A 224 -18.67 -1.79 -2.35
C GLY A 224 -17.39 -2.09 -3.13
N ILE A 225 -16.53 -1.10 -3.34
CA ILE A 225 -15.23 -1.24 -4.02
C ILE A 225 -14.14 -1.42 -2.95
N PRO A 226 -13.49 -2.60 -2.87
CA PRO A 226 -12.40 -2.83 -1.93
C PRO A 226 -11.26 -1.82 -2.12
N SER A 227 -10.84 -1.17 -1.03
CA SER A 227 -9.83 -0.10 -1.08
C SER A 227 -9.09 0.03 0.26
N ARG A 228 -7.86 0.56 0.19
CA ARG A 228 -7.01 0.89 1.33
C ARG A 228 -6.22 2.17 1.05
N VAL A 229 -5.86 2.87 2.11
CA VAL A 229 -4.84 3.94 2.06
C VAL A 229 -3.46 3.27 2.00
N VAL A 230 -2.56 3.84 1.22
CA VAL A 230 -1.16 3.41 1.12
C VAL A 230 -0.30 4.64 1.37
N GLU A 231 0.69 4.52 2.24
CA GLU A 231 1.63 5.61 2.50
C GLU A 231 3.02 5.28 1.97
N GLY A 232 3.74 6.31 1.55
CA GLY A 232 5.08 6.18 1.03
C GLY A 232 5.77 7.54 0.94
N TYR A 233 6.71 7.65 0.00
CA TYR A 233 7.44 8.88 -0.27
C TYR A 233 7.12 9.34 -1.69
N TRP A 234 6.74 10.61 -1.84
CA TRP A 234 6.55 11.25 -3.14
C TRP A 234 7.83 11.98 -3.55
N LEU A 235 8.41 11.61 -4.69
CA LEU A 235 9.60 12.24 -5.23
C LEU A 235 9.26 12.88 -6.58
N GLU A 236 9.36 14.21 -6.66
CA GLU A 236 9.21 14.95 -7.93
C GLU A 236 10.53 15.07 -8.70
N ASP A 237 11.63 15.18 -7.96
CA ASP A 237 12.96 15.34 -8.52
C ASP A 237 13.59 13.99 -8.88
N GLU A 238 14.51 14.02 -9.85
CA GLU A 238 15.27 12.85 -10.25
C GLU A 238 16.12 12.34 -9.08
N VAL A 239 15.96 11.06 -8.73
CA VAL A 239 16.77 10.42 -7.71
C VAL A 239 18.16 10.18 -8.27
N LYS A 240 19.16 10.86 -7.70
CA LYS A 240 20.56 10.72 -8.10
C LYS A 240 21.08 9.34 -7.73
N GLU A 241 21.57 8.62 -8.73
CA GLU A 241 22.18 7.30 -8.51
C GLU A 241 23.37 7.39 -7.56
N ASN A 242 23.51 6.37 -6.70
CA ASN A 242 24.61 6.25 -5.74
C ASN A 242 24.75 7.43 -4.75
N GLN A 243 23.66 8.18 -4.52
CA GLN A 243 23.62 9.26 -3.53
C GLN A 243 22.38 9.14 -2.64
N TRP A 244 22.53 9.58 -1.39
CA TRP A 244 21.38 9.70 -0.48
C TRP A 244 20.56 10.94 -0.84
N THR A 245 19.26 10.73 -1.00
CA THR A 245 18.26 11.81 -1.05
C THR A 245 17.51 11.79 0.27
N ASP A 246 17.49 12.91 0.99
CA ASP A 246 16.66 13.06 2.18
C ASP A 246 15.19 13.20 1.75
N VAL A 247 14.35 12.32 2.26
CA VAL A 247 12.91 12.24 1.96
C VAL A 247 12.04 12.43 3.20
N SER A 248 12.63 12.91 4.30
CA SER A 248 11.96 13.03 5.60
C SER A 248 10.72 13.93 5.56
N ASP A 249 10.69 14.93 4.68
CA ASP A 249 9.56 15.84 4.45
C ASP A 249 8.66 15.42 3.27
N LYS A 250 8.94 14.25 2.65
CA LYS A 250 8.27 13.77 1.44
C LYS A 250 7.25 12.66 1.68
N ARG A 251 6.91 12.37 2.94
CA ARG A 251 5.88 11.39 3.27
C ARG A 251 4.54 11.79 2.63
N HIS A 252 3.89 10.83 1.98
CA HIS A 252 2.64 11.04 1.27
C HIS A 252 1.71 9.83 1.44
N ALA A 253 0.41 10.06 1.28
CA ALA A 253 -0.65 9.08 1.39
C ALA A 253 -1.52 9.08 0.12
#